data_AF-A0A316SKC2-F1
#
_entry.id   AF-A0A316SKC2-F1
#
_cell.length_a   1.000
_cell.length_b   1.000
_cell.length_c   1.000
_cell.angle_alpha   90.00
_cell.angle_beta   90.00
_cell.angle_gamma   90.00
#
_symmetry.space_group_name_H-M   'P 1'
#
loop_
_entity.id
_entity.type
_entity.pdbx_description
1 polymer ?
#
loop_
_entity_poly.entity_id
_entity_poly.type
_entity_poly.pdbx_seq_one_letter_code
_entity_poly.pdbx_strand_id
1 'polypeptide(L)' 'MITRPPIDEVAQKAGNKYLLCTIVAKRAKELNIMQNQDEIATNVKTISYAAEELDEGKIKVVKD' A
#
# COMPACT_ATOMS: atom_id res chain seq x y z
N MET A 1 9.62 -8.31 4.81
CA MET A 1 10.98 -7.71 4.82
C MET A 1 10.86 -6.36 4.11
N ILE A 2 11.44 -5.26 4.62
CA ILE A 2 11.20 -3.90 4.09
C ILE A 2 11.72 -3.69 2.65
N THR A 3 12.60 -4.58 2.16
CA THR A 3 13.21 -4.49 0.82
C THR A 3 12.35 -5.05 -0.32
N ARG A 4 11.18 -5.61 -0.02
CA ARG A 4 10.19 -6.02 -1.02
C ARG A 4 8.84 -5.37 -0.71
N PRO A 5 8.12 -4.83 -1.71
CA PRO A 5 8.52 -4.64 -3.11
C PRO A 5 9.64 -3.59 -3.31
N PRO A 6 10.40 -3.64 -4.44
CA PRO A 6 11.47 -2.69 -4.72
C PRO A 6 10.92 -1.27 -4.94
N ILE A 7 11.39 -0.30 -4.14
CA ILE A 7 10.80 1.05 -4.05
C ILE A 7 10.75 1.79 -5.39
N ASP A 8 11.70 1.55 -6.29
CA ASP A 8 11.75 2.20 -7.59
C ASP A 8 10.58 1.77 -8.49
N GLU A 9 10.19 0.49 -8.46
CA GLU A 9 9.06 -0.02 -9.24
C GLU A 9 7.74 0.53 -8.72
N VAL A 10 7.56 0.52 -7.40
CA VAL A 10 6.34 1.04 -6.76
C VAL A 10 6.22 2.56 -6.93
N ALA A 11 7.35 3.29 -6.87
CA ALA A 11 7.37 4.72 -7.10
C ALA A 11 7.06 5.11 -8.55
N GLN A 12 7.51 4.30 -9.53
CA GLN A 12 7.13 4.49 -10.94
C GLN A 12 5.63 4.27 -11.15
N LYS A 13 5.04 3.23 -10.55
CA LYS A 13 3.60 2.95 -10.61
C LYS A 13 2.76 4.05 -9.94
N ALA A 14 3.25 4.62 -8.84
CA ALA A 14 2.62 5.74 -8.15
C ALA A 14 2.82 7.10 -8.85
N GLY A 15 3.77 7.19 -9.77
CA GLY A 15 4.12 8.41 -10.51
C GLY A 15 5.10 9.34 -9.81
N ASN A 16 5.14 9.41 -8.47
CA ASN A 16 6.24 10.01 -7.73
C ASN A 16 6.36 9.44 -6.29
N LYS A 17 7.50 9.68 -5.63
CA LYS A 17 7.80 9.14 -4.28
C LYS A 17 6.91 9.70 -3.17
N TYR A 18 6.41 10.93 -3.32
CA TYR A 18 5.53 11.58 -2.33
C TYR A 18 4.09 11.04 -2.42
N LEU A 19 3.59 10.87 -3.64
CA LEU A 19 2.35 10.20 -3.97
C LEU A 19 2.37 8.78 -3.42
N LEU A 20 3.45 8.02 -3.68
CA LEU A 20 3.65 6.68 -3.12
C LEU A 20 3.41 6.67 -1.60
N CYS A 21 4.08 7.56 -0.86
CA CYS A 21 3.92 7.66 0.59
C CYS A 21 2.45 7.92 0.99
N THR A 22 1.80 8.89 0.36
CA THR A 22 0.41 9.24 0.69
C THR A 22 -0.59 8.14 0.33
N ILE A 23 -0.41 7.45 -0.79
CA ILE A 23 -1.28 6.36 -1.25
C ILE A 23 -1.16 5.17 -0.32
N VAL A 24 0.09 4.73 -0.05
CA VAL A 24 0.35 3.61 0.85
C VAL A 24 -0.15 3.93 2.26
N ALA A 25 0.01 5.16 2.75
CA ALA A 25 -0.51 5.57 4.06
C ALA A 25 -2.04 5.55 4.13
N LYS A 26 -2.74 6.08 3.11
CA LYS A 26 -4.22 6.03 3.04
C LYS A 26 -4.72 4.59 3.03
N ARG A 27 -4.13 3.75 2.17
CA ARG A 27 -4.52 2.35 2.06
C ARG A 27 -4.21 1.55 3.33
N ALA A 28 -3.04 1.76 3.93
CA ALA A 28 -2.68 1.12 5.19
C ALA A 28 -3.66 1.47 6.32
N LYS A 29 -4.21 2.70 6.33
CA LYS A 29 -5.24 3.11 7.29
C LYS A 29 -6.55 2.36 7.09
N GLU A 30 -6.99 2.17 5.84
CA GLU A 30 -8.18 1.35 5.53
C GLU A 30 -8.01 -0.09 5.99
N LEU A 31 -6.87 -0.70 5.63
CA LEU A 31 -6.53 -2.07 6.05
C LEU A 31 -6.46 -2.20 7.57
N ASN A 32 -5.99 -1.17 8.27
CA ASN A 32 -5.95 -1.16 9.73
C ASN A 32 -7.38 -1.14 10.32
N ILE A 33 -8.32 -0.40 9.72
CA ILE A 33 -9.72 -0.42 10.14
C ILE A 33 -10.31 -1.82 9.91
N MET A 34 -10.06 -2.42 8.75
CA MET A 34 -10.51 -3.78 8.41
C MET A 34 -9.92 -4.85 9.35
N GLN A 35 -8.65 -4.70 9.77
CA GLN A 35 -8.03 -5.55 10.79
C GLN A 35 -8.70 -5.41 12.17
N ASN A 36 -9.11 -4.19 12.55
CA ASN A 36 -9.84 -3.97 13.80
C ASN A 36 -11.28 -4.54 13.75
N GLN A 37 -11.80 -4.80 12.55
CA GLN A 37 -13.11 -5.40 12.31
C GLN A 37 -13.04 -6.91 12.05
N ASP A 38 -11.87 -7.54 12.27
CA ASP A 38 -11.60 -8.97 12.01
C ASP A 38 -11.80 -9.42 10.54
N GLU A 39 -11.81 -8.48 9.58
CA GLU A 39 -11.95 -8.78 8.15
C GLU A 39 -10.62 -9.20 7.48
N ILE A 40 -9.49 -8.86 8.10
CA ILE A 40 -8.13 -9.16 7.61
C ILE A 40 -7.30 -9.77 8.73
N ALA A 41 -6.42 -10.71 8.36
CA ALA A 41 -5.46 -11.31 9.28
C ALA A 41 -4.65 -10.26 10.05
N THR A 42 -4.69 -10.32 11.38
CA THR A 42 -4.02 -9.36 12.29
C THR A 42 -2.50 -9.49 12.28
N ASN A 43 -1.95 -10.59 11.75
CA ASN A 43 -0.51 -10.84 11.71
C ASN A 43 0.21 -10.16 10.54
N VAL A 44 -0.49 -9.36 9.74
CA VAL A 44 0.09 -8.68 8.57
C VAL A 44 0.32 -7.21 8.87
N LYS A 45 1.49 -6.68 8.53
CA LYS A 45 1.73 -5.24 8.60
C LYS A 45 0.99 -4.58 7.43
N THR A 46 -0.02 -3.77 7.75
CA THR A 46 -0.89 -3.09 6.77
C THR A 46 -0.11 -2.25 5.75
N ILE A 47 1.00 -1.64 6.17
CA ILE A 47 1.89 -0.86 5.28
C ILE A 47 2.55 -1.77 4.24
N SER A 48 3.02 -2.95 4.64
CA SER A 48 3.64 -3.91 3.72
C SER A 48 2.60 -4.45 2.74
N TYR A 49 1.41 -4.79 3.24
CA TYR A 49 0.31 -5.28 2.40
C TYR A 49 -0.16 -4.22 1.40
N ALA A 50 -0.28 -2.96 1.81
CA ALA A 50 -0.63 -1.85 0.91
C ALA A 50 0.43 -1.63 -0.18
N ALA A 51 1.71 -1.80 0.13
CA ALA A 51 2.78 -1.70 -0.86
C ALA A 51 2.73 -2.86 -1.87
N GLU A 52 2.44 -4.09 -1.41
CA GLU A 52 2.22 -5.25 -2.27
C GLU A 52 0.99 -5.07 -3.17
N GLU A 53 -0.14 -4.59 -2.64
CA GLU A 53 -1.34 -4.32 -3.45
C GLU A 53 -1.09 -3.27 -4.54
N LEU A 54 -0.26 -2.26 -4.25
CA LEU A 54 0.14 -1.25 -5.22
C LEU A 54 1.07 -1.85 -6.30
N ASP A 55 1.98 -2.73 -5.89
CA ASP A 55 2.88 -3.42 -6.81
C ASP A 55 2.15 -4.42 -7.71
N GLU A 56 1.20 -5.17 -7.17
CA GLU A 56 0.32 -6.08 -7.91
C GLU A 56 -0.68 -5.36 -8.84
N GLY A 57 -0.77 -4.03 -8.75
CA GLY A 57 -1.66 -3.21 -9.58
C GLY A 57 -3.13 -3.27 -9.14
N LYS A 58 -3.43 -3.74 -7.92
CA LYS A 58 -4.78 -3.70 -7.32
C LYS A 58 -5.21 -2.28 -7.00
N ILE A 59 -4.26 -1.38 -6.76
CA ILE A 59 -4.49 0.04 -6.46
C ILE A 59 -4.17 0.86 -7.71
N LYS A 60 -5.16 1.63 -8.21
CA LYS A 60 -4.97 2.59 -9.29
C LYS A 60 -4.94 4.01 -8.75
N VAL A 61 -3.91 4.76 -9.12
CA VAL A 61 -3.82 6.19 -8.82
C VAL A 61 -4.60 6.95 -9.88
N VAL A 62 -5.76 7.48 -9.52
CA VAL A 62 -6.52 8.40 -10.38
C VAL A 62 -6.02 9.81 -10.09
N LYS A 63 -5.50 10.48 -11.11
CA LYS A 63 -5.31 11.94 -11.09
C LYS A 63 -6.54 12.54 -11.77
N ASP A 64 -7.28 13.36 -11.02
CA ASP A 64 -8.22 14.33 -11.60
C ASP A 64 -7.46 15.34 -12.49
#